data_AF-A0A1V5I1C5-F1
#
_entry.id   AF-A0A1V5I1C5-F1
#
_cell.length_a   1.000
_cell.length_b   1.000
_cell.length_c   1.000
_cell.angle_alpha   90.00
_cell.angle_beta   90.00
_cell.angle_gamma   90.00
#
_symmetry.space_group_name_H-M   'P 1'
#
loop_
_entity.id
_entity.type
_entity.pdbx_description
1 polymer ?
#
loop_
_entity_poly.entity_id
_entity_poly.type
_entity_poly.pdbx_seq_one_letter_code
_entity_poly.pdbx_strand_id
1 'polypeptide(L)' 'MDWERTPADTVVVESEEITLRDVVQAAADGVDTPEGLMEVFGLDEGTAGTEHFQSILDVFLPAIARMRSGGCGGG' A
#
# COMPACT_ATOMS: atom_id res chain seq x y z
N MET A 1 12.97 0.47 -6.11
CA MET A 1 13.15 1.09 -4.78
C MET A 1 12.98 -0.01 -3.76
N ASP A 2 13.81 -0.09 -2.72
CA ASP A 2 13.69 -1.14 -1.69
C ASP A 2 12.64 -0.75 -0.64
N TRP A 3 11.35 -0.91 -0.99
CA TRP A 3 10.23 -0.50 -0.15
C TRP A 3 10.20 -1.17 1.23
N GLU A 4 10.73 -2.39 1.36
CA GLU A 4 10.86 -3.09 2.65
C GLU A 4 11.75 -2.35 3.66
N ARG A 5 12.68 -1.52 3.17
CA ARG A 5 13.65 -0.76 3.99
C ARG A 5 13.31 0.72 4.06
N THR A 6 12.33 1.17 3.29
CA THR A 6 11.87 2.55 3.27
C THR A 6 11.13 2.86 4.59
N PRO A 7 11.43 3.99 5.26
CA PRO A 7 10.68 4.42 6.43
C PRO A 7 9.18 4.56 6.12
N ALA A 8 8.32 4.13 7.03
CA ALA A 8 6.87 4.12 6.82
C ALA A 8 6.27 5.54 6.65
N ASP A 9 6.94 6.56 7.18
CA ASP A 9 6.60 7.98 7.04
C ASP A 9 7.09 8.61 5.73
N THR A 10 7.74 7.84 4.85
CA THR A 10 8.15 8.32 3.53
C THR A 10 6.92 8.69 2.71
N VAL A 11 6.86 9.93 2.23
CA VAL A 11 5.80 10.41 1.35
C VAL A 11 5.93 9.74 -0.01
N VAL A 12 4.83 9.13 -0.48
CA VAL A 12 4.72 8.44 -1.77
C VAL A 12 4.01 9.34 -2.77
N VAL A 13 2.91 10.00 -2.37
CA VAL A 13 2.19 10.97 -3.18
C VAL A 13 2.28 12.33 -2.50
N GLU A 14 3.12 13.21 -3.04
CA GLU A 14 3.44 14.50 -2.41
C GLU A 14 2.25 15.46 -2.36
N SER A 15 1.35 15.44 -3.36
CA SER A 15 0.22 16.37 -3.45
C SER A 15 -0.78 16.19 -2.31
N GLU A 16 -0.98 14.96 -1.86
CA GLU A 16 -1.96 14.58 -0.83
C GLU A 16 -1.31 14.16 0.49
N GLU A 17 0.01 14.33 0.62
CA GLU A 17 0.82 13.92 1.79
C GLU A 17 0.65 12.43 2.17
N ILE A 18 0.36 11.57 1.18
CA ILE A 18 0.14 10.13 1.41
C ILE A 18 1.49 9.46 1.63
N THR A 19 1.63 8.78 2.76
CA THR A 19 2.85 8.08 3.14
C THR A 19 2.80 6.59 2.77
N LEU A 20 3.96 5.94 2.78
CA LEU A 20 4.07 4.49 2.61
C LEU A 20 3.18 3.73 3.62
N ARG A 21 3.08 4.23 4.85
CA ARG A 21 2.20 3.67 5.87
C ARG A 21 0.74 3.65 5.42
N ASP A 22 0.26 4.75 4.86
CA ASP A 22 -1.14 4.89 4.46
C ASP A 22 -1.47 3.89 3.34
N VAL A 23 -0.57 3.76 2.36
CA VAL A 23 -0.69 2.76 1.28
C VAL A 23 -0.75 1.34 1.84
N VAL A 24 0.17 0.98 2.74
CA VAL A 24 0.21 -0.36 3.35
C VAL A 24 -1.01 -0.62 4.23
N GLN A 25 -1.53 0.39 4.92
CA GLN A 25 -2.75 0.29 5.72
C GLN A 25 -3.97 0.04 4.84
N ALA A 26 -4.15 0.80 3.76
CA ALA A 26 -5.23 0.58 2.80
C ALA A 26 -5.17 -0.85 2.22
N ALA A 27 -3.96 -1.33 1.89
CA ALA A 27 -3.77 -2.72 1.45
C ALA A 27 -4.14 -3.75 2.53
N ALA A 28 -3.82 -3.48 3.79
CA ALA A 28 -4.22 -4.32 4.91
C ALA A 28 -5.74 -4.36 5.11
N ASP A 29 -6.42 -3.24 4.87
CA ASP A 29 -7.88 -3.11 4.90
C ASP A 29 -8.56 -3.79 3.71
N GLY A 30 -7.79 -4.14 2.68
CA GLY A 30 -8.21 -4.99 1.57
C GLY A 30 -8.14 -4.36 0.20
N VAL A 31 -7.49 -3.21 0.08
CA VAL A 31 -7.28 -2.49 -1.18
C VAL A 31 -5.99 -3.01 -1.83
N ASP A 32 -6.10 -4.08 -2.59
CA ASP A 32 -4.95 -4.83 -3.12
C ASP A 32 -4.59 -4.52 -4.58
N THR A 33 -5.13 -3.43 -5.14
CA THR A 33 -4.83 -2.96 -6.50
C THR A 33 -4.42 -1.48 -6.51
N PRO A 34 -3.55 -1.05 -7.44
CA PRO A 34 -3.22 0.36 -7.62
C PRO A 34 -4.45 1.22 -7.88
N GLU A 35 -5.38 0.73 -8.70
CA GLU A 35 -6.63 1.44 -9.02
C GLU A 35 -7.51 1.62 -7.78
N GLY A 36 -7.59 0.60 -6.92
CA GLY A 36 -8.31 0.70 -5.65
C GLY A 36 -7.66 1.71 -4.70
N LEU A 37 -6.33 1.76 -4.64
CA LEU A 37 -5.62 2.77 -3.84
C LEU A 37 -5.91 4.18 -4.35
N MET A 38 -5.87 4.39 -5.67
CA MET A 38 -6.21 5.67 -6.28
C MET A 38 -7.66 6.08 -5.96
N GLU A 39 -8.61 5.15 -6.05
CA GLU A 39 -10.01 5.43 -5.68
C GLU A 39 -10.15 5.80 -4.20
N VAL A 40 -9.52 5.05 -3.29
CA VAL A 40 -9.58 5.29 -1.84
C VAL A 40 -8.93 6.61 -1.44
N PHE A 41 -7.84 6.97 -2.11
CA PHE A 41 -7.14 8.22 -1.87
C PHE A 41 -7.67 9.41 -2.68
N GLY A 42 -8.65 9.20 -3.57
CA GLY A 42 -9.21 10.25 -4.42
C GLY A 42 -8.23 10.81 -5.45
N LEU A 43 -7.34 9.96 -5.98
CA LEU A 43 -6.28 10.34 -6.92
C LEU A 43 -6.71 10.09 -8.37
N ASP A 44 -6.31 11.00 -9.25
CA ASP A 44 -6.45 10.84 -10.69
C ASP A 44 -5.32 9.99 -11.29
N GLU A 45 -5.60 9.33 -12.42
CA GLU A 45 -4.60 8.62 -13.21
C GLU A 45 -3.47 9.58 -13.64
N GLY A 46 -2.23 9.21 -13.35
CA GLY A 46 -1.05 10.05 -13.65
C GLY A 46 -0.67 11.04 -12.55
N THR A 47 -1.35 11.03 -11.40
CA THR A 47 -0.87 11.73 -10.20
C THR A 47 0.51 11.19 -9.81
N ALA A 48 1.48 12.09 -9.60
CA ALA A 48 2.85 11.72 -9.28
C ALA A 48 2.91 10.87 -8.01
N GLY A 49 3.61 9.74 -8.08
CA GLY A 49 3.74 8.77 -7.00
C GLY A 49 2.79 7.58 -7.12
N THR A 50 1.71 7.69 -7.90
CA THR A 50 0.82 6.54 -8.18
C THR A 50 1.53 5.44 -8.97
N GLU A 51 2.57 5.77 -9.76
CA GLU A 51 3.41 4.79 -10.44
C GLU A 51 4.15 3.85 -9.48
N HIS A 52 4.25 4.19 -8.20
CA HIS A 52 4.89 3.37 -7.18
C HIS A 52 3.95 2.35 -6.53
N PHE A 53 2.63 2.54 -6.62
CA PHE A 53 1.64 1.72 -5.91
C PHE A 53 1.76 0.24 -6.21
N GLN A 54 1.88 -0.15 -7.48
CA GLN A 54 2.06 -1.56 -7.84
C GLN A 54 3.30 -2.16 -7.16
N SER A 55 4.43 -1.45 -7.22
CA SER A 55 5.68 -1.94 -6.63
C SER A 55 5.65 -2.02 -5.10
N ILE A 56 4.88 -1.15 -4.43
CA ILE A 56 4.65 -1.21 -2.99
C ILE A 56 3.76 -2.42 -2.67
N LEU A 57 2.65 -2.58 -3.39
CA LEU A 57 1.73 -3.70 -3.23
C LEU A 57 2.44 -5.05 -3.43
N ASP A 58 3.25 -5.19 -4.47
CA ASP A 58 4.01 -6.42 -4.75
C ASP A 58 4.90 -6.85 -3.57
N VAL A 59 5.42 -5.87 -2.82
CA VAL A 59 6.26 -6.10 -1.63
C VAL A 59 5.42 -6.50 -0.41
N PHE A 60 4.33 -5.78 -0.13
CA PHE A 60 3.61 -5.94 1.14
C PHE A 60 2.43 -6.92 1.07
N LEU A 61 1.81 -7.11 -0.09
CA LEU A 61 0.66 -8.00 -0.25
C LEU A 61 0.93 -9.44 0.21
N PRO A 62 2.08 -10.08 -0.07
CA PRO A 62 2.35 -11.43 0.44
C PRO A 62 2.31 -11.52 1.97
N ALA A 63 2.85 -10.52 2.66
CA ALA A 63 2.83 -10.43 4.12
C ALA A 63 1.41 -10.15 4.64
N ILE A 64 0.69 -9.22 4.01
CA ILE A 64 -0.70 -8.87 4.33
C ILE A 64 -1.63 -10.07 4.15
N ALA A 65 -1.52 -10.79 3.03
CA ALA A 65 -2.32 -11.97 2.76
C ALA A 65 -2.10 -13.07 3.81
N ARG A 66 -0.85 -13.25 4.28
CA ARG A 66 -0.53 -14.17 5.37
C ARG A 66 -1.17 -13.74 6.70
N MET A 67 -1.21 -12.44 6.99
CA MET A 67 -1.88 -11.92 8.19
C MET A 67 -3.41 -12.10 8.12
N ARG A 68 -4.02 -11.78 6.98
CA ARG A 68 -5.48 -11.91 6.76
C ARG A 68 -5.94 -13.38 6.79
N SER A 69 -5.16 -14.29 6.21
CA SER A 69 -5.44 -15.73 6.22
C SER A 69 -5.06 -16.42 7.54
N GLY A 70 -4.17 -15.82 8.34
CA GLY A 70 -3.63 -16.34 9.59
C GLY A 70 -4.44 -16.02 10.85
N GLY A 71 -5.64 -15.44 10.71
CA GLY A 71 -6.54 -15.21 11.84
C GLY A 71 -6.96 -16.51 12.54
N CYS A 72 -6.31 -16.81 13.66
CA CYS A 72 -6.71 -17.80 14.67
C CYS A 72 -6.67 -19.28 14.25
N GLY A 73 -5.47 -19.82 14.01
CA GLY A 73 -5.20 -21.27 14.06
C GLY A 73 -4.33 -21.60 15.26
N GLY A 74 -4.92 -21.61 16.46
CA GLY A 74 -4.31 -22.23 17.63
C GLY A 74 -4.21 -23.74 17.43
N GLY A 75 -3.03 -24.29 17.69
CA GLY A 75 -2.73 -25.71 17.75
C GLY A 75 -1.43 -25.91 18.50
#